data_AF-A0AB34I963-F1
#
_entry.id   AF-A0AB34I963-F1
#
_cell.length_a   1.000
_cell.length_b   1.000
_cell.length_c   1.000
_cell.angle_alpha   90.00
_cell.angle_beta   90.00
_cell.angle_gamma   90.00
#
_symmetry.space_group_name_H-M   'P 1'
#
loop_
_entity.id
_entity.type
_entity.pdbx_description
1 polymer ?
#
loop_
_entity_poly.entity_id
_entity_poly.type
_entity_poly.pdbx_seq_one_letter_code
_entity_poly.pdbx_strand_id
1 'polypeptide(L)'
;MERDSFACISVWEQREQKGLRAIGDDVYRIVEAKTNAKKEQAERAKKKKEDSRQRKSDAWAELLSVGAAIVAKLVAAQHIPRLKVAQLKAVLSFRAVEYSKSAKKAELVQLVCDTLKLPMLNPLPDFPSNLPDVTSTAPAGSAPAAAAAPDSGAPVGEASVAEEEGEEEEGEEEEEEEEEEDFE
;
A
#
# COMPACT_ATOMS: atom_id res chain seq x y z
N MET A 1 -33.27 -66.82 36.09
CA MET A 1 -33.05 -65.38 36.34
C MET A 1 -31.73 -64.96 35.70
N GLU A 2 -31.61 -65.02 34.38
CA GLU A 2 -30.33 -64.73 33.67
C GLU A 2 -30.50 -63.74 32.50
N ARG A 3 -31.72 -63.23 32.26
CA ARG A 3 -31.98 -62.34 31.12
C ARG A 3 -31.58 -60.88 31.37
N ASP A 4 -31.44 -60.47 32.63
CA ASP A 4 -31.15 -59.06 32.97
C ASP A 4 -29.67 -58.69 32.78
N SER A 5 -28.75 -59.66 32.83
CA SER A 5 -27.31 -59.40 32.67
C SER A 5 -26.91 -59.09 31.22
N PHE A 6 -27.56 -59.70 30.23
CA PHE A 6 -27.29 -59.44 28.81
C PHE A 6 -27.72 -58.03 28.36
N ALA A 7 -28.81 -57.52 28.94
CA ALA A 7 -29.29 -56.17 28.65
C ALA A 7 -28.31 -55.10 29.17
N CYS A 8 -27.71 -55.30 30.33
CA CYS A 8 -26.71 -54.37 30.90
C CYS A 8 -25.42 -54.29 30.07
N ILE A 9 -24.91 -55.43 29.58
CA ILE A 9 -23.68 -55.45 28.75
C ILE A 9 -23.90 -54.69 27.44
N SER A 10 -25.06 -54.90 26.80
CA SER A 10 -25.43 -54.26 25.53
C SER A 10 -25.54 -52.73 25.64
N VAL A 11 -26.06 -52.21 26.75
CA VAL A 11 -26.22 -50.76 26.97
C VAL A 11 -24.87 -50.08 27.22
N TRP A 12 -23.97 -50.74 27.95
CA TRP A 12 -22.63 -50.21 28.23
C TRP A 12 -21.77 -50.16 26.96
N GLU A 13 -21.75 -51.25 26.18
CA GLU A 13 -21.04 -51.31 24.89
C GLU A 13 -21.58 -50.29 23.87
N GLN A 14 -22.90 -50.06 23.86
CA GLN A 14 -23.50 -49.04 23.01
C GLN A 14 -23.14 -47.60 23.44
N ARG A 15 -22.97 -47.34 24.74
CA ARG A 15 -22.49 -46.04 25.24
C ARG A 15 -21.01 -45.83 24.88
N GLU A 16 -20.20 -46.87 24.98
CA GLU A 16 -18.78 -46.84 24.63
C GLU A 16 -18.58 -46.58 23.12
N GLN A 17 -19.31 -47.28 22.25
CA GLN A 17 -19.28 -47.02 20.80
C GLN A 17 -19.76 -45.62 20.44
N LYS A 18 -20.76 -45.07 21.15
CA LYS A 18 -21.20 -43.67 20.95
C LYS A 18 -20.11 -42.67 21.37
N GLY A 19 -19.39 -42.93 22.44
CA GLY A 19 -18.25 -42.12 22.87
C GLY A 19 -17.11 -42.11 21.86
N LEU A 20 -16.75 -43.27 21.33
CA LEU A 20 -15.72 -43.42 20.29
C LEU A 20 -16.08 -42.67 18.98
N ARG A 21 -17.34 -42.72 18.56
CA ARG A 21 -17.82 -41.96 17.38
C ARG A 21 -17.74 -40.45 17.61
N ALA A 22 -18.15 -39.97 18.79
CA ALA A 22 -18.08 -38.55 19.11
C ALA A 22 -16.63 -38.01 19.09
N ILE A 23 -15.68 -38.79 19.59
CA ILE A 23 -14.24 -38.44 19.53
C ILE A 23 -13.77 -38.38 18.07
N GLY A 24 -14.20 -39.31 17.22
CA GLY A 24 -13.88 -39.31 15.79
C GLY A 24 -14.42 -38.08 15.06
N ASP A 25 -15.66 -37.69 15.35
CA ASP A 25 -16.30 -36.50 14.76
C ASP A 25 -15.59 -35.21 15.19
N ASP A 26 -15.15 -35.10 16.44
CA ASP A 26 -14.40 -33.94 16.93
C ASP A 26 -13.01 -33.84 16.29
N VAL A 27 -12.31 -34.95 16.11
CA VAL A 27 -11.02 -34.99 15.38
C VAL A 27 -11.21 -34.56 13.93
N TYR A 28 -12.26 -35.05 13.26
CA TYR A 28 -12.58 -34.65 11.89
C TYR A 28 -12.82 -33.14 11.78
N ARG A 29 -13.63 -32.56 12.68
CA ARG A 29 -13.88 -31.11 12.71
C ARG A 29 -12.61 -30.29 12.91
N ILE A 30 -11.71 -30.74 13.78
CA ILE A 30 -10.44 -30.05 14.03
C ILE A 30 -9.56 -30.07 12.78
N VAL A 31 -9.47 -31.22 12.09
CA VAL A 31 -8.67 -31.35 10.86
C VAL A 31 -9.27 -30.51 9.73
N GLU A 32 -10.59 -30.53 9.58
CA GLU A 32 -11.31 -29.72 8.60
C GLU A 32 -11.10 -28.22 8.84
N ALA A 33 -11.25 -27.75 10.09
CA ALA A 33 -11.00 -26.37 10.47
C ALA A 33 -9.54 -25.95 10.20
N LYS A 34 -8.56 -26.80 10.54
CA LYS A 34 -7.14 -26.53 10.26
C LYS A 34 -6.85 -26.48 8.77
N THR A 35 -7.46 -27.37 7.98
CA THR A 35 -7.29 -27.41 6.53
C THR A 35 -7.87 -26.16 5.88
N ASN A 36 -9.07 -25.76 6.29
CA ASN A 36 -9.71 -24.55 5.79
C ASN A 36 -8.94 -23.29 6.21
N ALA A 37 -8.44 -23.22 7.44
CA ALA A 37 -7.60 -22.11 7.90
C ALA A 37 -6.30 -22.00 7.07
N LYS A 38 -5.64 -23.12 6.76
CA LYS A 38 -4.44 -23.14 5.89
C LYS A 38 -4.76 -22.68 4.47
N LYS A 39 -5.89 -23.13 3.90
CA LYS A 39 -6.35 -22.67 2.58
C LYS A 39 -6.60 -21.17 2.57
N GLU A 40 -7.29 -20.65 3.58
CA GLU A 40 -7.56 -19.21 3.69
C GLU A 40 -6.27 -18.40 3.83
N GLN A 41 -5.30 -18.89 4.63
CA GLN A 41 -4.00 -18.23 4.76
C GLN A 41 -3.25 -18.19 3.43
N ALA A 42 -3.25 -19.28 2.65
CA ALA A 42 -2.64 -19.33 1.33
C ALA A 42 -3.32 -18.35 0.34
N GLU A 43 -4.66 -18.29 0.33
CA GLU A 43 -5.42 -17.34 -0.48
C GLU A 43 -5.10 -15.89 -0.12
N ARG A 44 -5.01 -15.56 1.19
CA ARG A 44 -4.62 -14.22 1.66
C ARG A 44 -3.20 -13.85 1.23
N ALA A 45 -2.25 -14.79 1.31
CA ALA A 45 -0.87 -14.56 0.87
C ALA A 45 -0.79 -14.30 -0.64
N LYS A 46 -1.51 -15.11 -1.46
CA LYS A 46 -1.61 -14.90 -2.91
C LYS A 46 -2.21 -13.52 -3.22
N LYS A 47 -3.31 -13.16 -2.56
CA LYS A 47 -3.95 -11.85 -2.74
C LYS A 47 -3.03 -10.69 -2.36
N LYS A 48 -2.26 -10.80 -1.26
CA LYS A 48 -1.29 -9.77 -0.86
C LYS A 48 -0.19 -9.57 -1.90
N LYS A 49 0.31 -10.65 -2.51
CA LYS A 49 1.29 -10.57 -3.61
C LYS A 49 0.70 -9.86 -4.83
N GLU A 50 -0.52 -10.23 -5.22
CA GLU A 50 -1.19 -9.62 -6.37
C GLU A 50 -1.53 -8.14 -6.13
N ASP A 51 -2.07 -7.79 -4.96
CA ASP A 51 -2.34 -6.40 -4.57
C ASP A 51 -1.06 -5.56 -4.61
N SER A 52 0.10 -6.12 -4.26
CA SER A 52 1.39 -5.41 -4.36
C SER A 52 1.79 -5.14 -5.80
N ARG A 53 1.63 -6.13 -6.70
CA ARG A 53 1.92 -5.97 -8.13
C ARG A 53 0.98 -4.94 -8.75
N GLN A 54 -0.31 -5.01 -8.43
CA GLN A 54 -1.30 -4.07 -8.92
C GLN A 54 -1.02 -2.64 -8.42
N ARG A 55 -0.68 -2.45 -7.15
CA ARG A 55 -0.29 -1.12 -6.63
C ARG A 55 0.92 -0.55 -7.35
N LYS A 56 1.91 -1.38 -7.69
CA LYS A 56 3.07 -0.95 -8.46
C LYS A 56 2.66 -0.54 -9.88
N SER A 57 1.88 -1.36 -10.58
CA SER A 57 1.42 -1.02 -11.93
C SER A 57 0.55 0.24 -11.95
N ASP A 58 -0.35 0.39 -10.97
CA ASP A 58 -1.23 1.56 -10.85
C ASP A 58 -0.43 2.82 -10.56
N ALA A 59 0.55 2.75 -9.66
CA ALA A 59 1.45 3.87 -9.38
C ALA A 59 2.27 4.28 -10.60
N TRP A 60 2.73 3.32 -11.41
CA TRP A 60 3.39 3.59 -12.68
C TRP A 60 2.44 4.25 -13.70
N ALA A 61 1.21 3.74 -13.82
CA ALA A 61 0.19 4.33 -14.69
C ALA A 61 -0.17 5.77 -14.26
N GLU A 62 -0.29 6.01 -12.95
CA GLU A 62 -0.53 7.34 -12.39
C GLU A 62 0.64 8.29 -12.70
N LEU A 63 1.87 7.84 -12.51
CA LEU A 63 3.06 8.62 -12.84
C LEU A 63 3.08 9.05 -14.32
N LEU A 64 2.76 8.12 -15.22
CA LEU A 64 2.67 8.39 -16.66
C LEU A 64 1.52 9.35 -17.00
N SER A 65 0.36 9.19 -16.36
CA SER A 65 -0.80 10.08 -16.53
C SER A 65 -0.47 11.51 -16.09
N VAL A 66 0.19 11.68 -14.94
CA VAL A 66 0.67 12.97 -14.45
C VAL A 66 1.69 13.58 -15.42
N GLY A 67 2.65 12.79 -15.89
CA GLY A 67 3.63 13.22 -16.89
C GLY A 67 2.96 13.71 -18.18
N ALA A 68 2.02 12.95 -18.72
CA ALA A 68 1.25 13.30 -19.92
C ALA A 68 0.46 14.60 -19.72
N ALA A 69 -0.24 14.75 -18.59
CA ALA A 69 -1.01 15.95 -18.28
C ALA A 69 -0.14 17.20 -18.15
N ILE A 70 1.07 17.06 -17.61
CA ILE A 70 2.03 18.16 -17.50
C ILE A 70 2.59 18.53 -18.88
N VAL A 71 2.96 17.53 -19.71
CA VAL A 71 3.42 17.76 -21.08
C VAL A 71 2.35 18.46 -21.92
N ALA A 72 1.07 18.10 -21.76
CA ALA A 72 -0.04 18.76 -22.46
C ALA A 72 -0.23 20.24 -22.04
N LYS A 73 0.10 20.59 -20.79
CA LYS A 73 -0.01 21.96 -20.25
C LYS A 73 1.25 22.80 -20.48
N LEU A 74 2.37 22.17 -20.82
CA LEU A 74 3.65 22.83 -21.08
C LEU A 74 3.62 23.52 -22.45
N VAL A 75 3.22 24.79 -22.47
CA VAL A 75 3.19 25.61 -23.69
C VAL A 75 4.55 26.23 -23.99
N ALA A 76 5.37 26.51 -22.97
CA ALA A 76 6.64 27.24 -23.14
C ALA A 76 7.72 26.81 -22.14
N ALA A 77 8.98 26.92 -22.57
CA ALA A 77 10.18 26.60 -21.81
C ALA A 77 10.27 27.31 -20.44
N GLN A 78 9.66 28.50 -20.32
CA GLN A 78 9.65 29.31 -19.10
C GLN A 78 8.90 28.66 -17.93
N HIS A 79 8.02 27.69 -18.20
CA HIS A 79 7.24 27.02 -17.16
C HIS A 79 7.95 25.81 -16.55
N ILE A 80 8.96 25.25 -17.21
CA ILE A 80 9.72 24.08 -16.76
C ILE A 80 10.44 24.30 -15.42
N PRO A 81 11.17 25.42 -15.18
CA PRO A 81 11.86 25.62 -13.89
C PRO A 81 10.91 25.79 -12.70
N ARG A 82 9.64 26.14 -12.94
CA ARG A 82 8.60 26.27 -11.91
C ARG A 82 8.04 24.92 -11.46
N LEU A 83 8.30 23.85 -12.20
CA LEU A 83 7.85 22.50 -11.84
C LEU A 83 8.61 21.96 -10.62
N LYS A 84 7.91 21.13 -9.84
CA LYS A 84 8.52 20.38 -8.73
C LYS A 84 9.39 19.25 -9.28
N VAL A 85 10.38 18.79 -8.52
CA VAL A 85 11.28 17.68 -8.91
C VAL A 85 10.49 16.41 -9.28
N ALA A 86 9.45 16.06 -8.51
CA ALA A 86 8.60 14.91 -8.81
C ALA A 86 7.87 15.03 -10.16
N GLN A 87 7.44 16.25 -10.51
CA GLN A 87 6.78 16.54 -11.79
C GLN A 87 7.76 16.45 -12.96
N LEU A 88 8.99 16.95 -12.79
CA LEU A 88 10.06 16.82 -13.79
C LEU A 88 10.39 15.35 -14.04
N LYS A 89 10.51 14.55 -12.99
CA LYS A 89 10.72 13.10 -13.08
C LYS A 89 9.57 12.41 -13.81
N ALA A 90 8.31 12.73 -13.49
CA ALA A 90 7.14 12.20 -14.18
C ALA A 90 7.15 12.49 -15.69
N VAL A 91 7.53 13.71 -16.09
CA VAL A 91 7.65 14.09 -17.50
C VAL A 91 8.75 13.30 -18.21
N LEU A 92 9.91 13.12 -17.57
CA LEU A 92 11.01 12.33 -18.11
C LEU A 92 10.64 10.85 -18.23
N SER A 93 9.99 10.28 -17.21
CA SER A 93 9.47 8.91 -17.25
C SER A 93 8.44 8.71 -18.37
N PHE A 94 7.53 9.68 -18.55
CA PHE A 94 6.56 9.64 -19.66
C PHE A 94 7.23 9.69 -21.04
N ARG A 95 8.39 10.35 -21.16
CA ARG A 95 9.18 10.39 -22.40
C ARG A 95 10.20 9.26 -22.51
N ALA A 96 10.20 8.30 -21.59
CA ALA A 96 11.16 7.21 -21.52
C ALA A 96 12.64 7.69 -21.50
N VAL A 97 12.90 8.81 -20.82
CA VAL A 97 14.25 9.35 -20.65
C VAL A 97 14.81 8.95 -19.30
N GLU A 98 15.98 8.32 -19.32
CA GLU A 98 16.69 7.95 -18.10
C GLU A 98 17.25 9.17 -17.37
N TYR A 99 17.16 9.15 -16.05
CA TYR A 99 17.72 10.18 -15.19
C TYR A 99 18.28 9.56 -13.92
N SER A 100 19.32 10.18 -13.35
CA SER A 100 19.84 9.75 -12.06
C SER A 100 18.83 10.01 -10.94
N LYS A 101 18.67 9.05 -10.03
CA LYS A 101 17.78 9.20 -8.85
C LYS A 101 18.18 10.40 -7.99
N SER A 102 19.48 10.69 -7.93
CA SER A 102 20.11 11.80 -7.21
C SER A 102 20.36 13.06 -8.06
N ALA A 103 19.82 13.12 -9.29
CA ALA A 103 19.98 14.28 -10.16
C ALA A 103 19.47 15.57 -9.50
N LYS A 104 20.22 16.65 -9.67
CA LYS A 104 19.84 17.98 -9.17
C LYS A 104 18.67 18.53 -9.97
N LYS A 105 17.86 19.41 -9.37
CA LYS A 105 16.71 20.04 -10.04
C LYS A 105 17.12 20.71 -11.36
N ALA A 106 18.27 21.39 -11.39
CA ALA A 106 18.78 22.06 -12.59
C ALA A 106 19.06 21.07 -13.74
N GLU A 107 19.69 19.93 -13.43
CA GLU A 107 19.97 18.86 -14.41
C GLU A 107 18.67 18.28 -14.98
N LEU A 108 17.66 18.04 -14.12
CA LEU A 108 16.36 17.56 -14.57
C LEU A 108 15.64 18.57 -15.47
N VAL A 109 15.72 19.87 -15.17
CA VAL A 109 15.15 20.93 -16.01
C VAL A 109 15.83 20.95 -17.38
N GLN A 110 17.16 20.90 -17.41
CA GLN A 110 17.93 20.87 -18.65
C GLN A 110 17.54 19.66 -19.51
N LEU A 111 17.49 18.48 -18.90
CA LEU A 111 17.12 17.24 -19.59
C LEU A 111 15.70 17.30 -20.16
N VAL A 112 14.73 17.89 -19.45
CA VAL A 112 13.37 18.10 -19.96
C VAL A 112 13.36 19.08 -21.13
N CYS A 113 14.10 20.19 -21.05
CA CYS A 113 14.22 21.16 -22.15
C CYS A 113 14.80 20.51 -23.41
N ASP A 114 15.86 19.71 -23.26
CA ASP A 114 16.52 19.00 -24.35
C ASP A 114 15.57 17.95 -24.98
N THR A 115 14.85 17.19 -24.14
CA THR A 115 13.89 16.17 -24.59
C THR A 115 12.74 16.78 -25.38
N LEU A 116 12.24 17.95 -24.95
CA LEU A 116 11.14 18.65 -25.61
C LEU A 116 11.60 19.57 -26.75
N LYS A 117 12.92 19.64 -27.03
CA LYS A 117 13.53 20.53 -28.03
C LYS A 117 13.10 21.99 -27.86
N LEU A 118 12.90 22.41 -26.63
CA LEU A 118 12.51 23.78 -26.31
C LEU A 118 13.77 24.63 -26.19
N PRO A 119 13.81 25.85 -26.74
CA PRO A 119 14.98 26.70 -26.61
C PRO A 119 15.24 26.94 -25.12
N MET A 120 16.41 26.51 -24.65
CA MET A 120 16.87 26.77 -23.30
C MET A 120 16.79 28.28 -23.04
N LEU A 121 16.04 28.69 -22.01
CA LEU A 121 16.29 30.01 -21.46
C LEU A 121 17.63 29.96 -20.74
N ASN A 122 18.54 30.82 -21.19
CA ASN A 122 19.79 31.21 -20.52
C ASN A 122 19.59 31.44 -19.01
N PRO A 123 20.68 31.32 -18.21
CA PRO A 123 20.60 30.87 -16.82
C PRO A 123 19.67 31.72 -15.96
N LEU A 124 18.87 30.99 -15.19
CA LEU A 124 17.92 31.44 -14.19
C LEU A 124 18.40 32.71 -13.45
N PRO A 125 17.72 33.86 -13.56
CA PRO A 125 17.86 34.88 -12.52
C PRO A 125 17.39 34.24 -11.23
N ASP A 126 18.26 34.28 -10.22
CA ASP A 126 18.00 33.87 -8.85
C ASP A 126 16.64 34.45 -8.41
N PHE A 127 15.58 33.63 -8.43
CA PHE A 127 14.29 34.04 -7.89
C PHE A 127 14.36 33.76 -6.39
N PRO A 128 14.46 34.80 -5.53
CA PRO A 128 14.52 34.58 -4.10
C PRO A 128 13.24 33.87 -3.69
N SER A 129 13.40 32.66 -3.17
CA SER A 129 12.34 31.81 -2.63
C SER A 129 11.84 32.32 -1.27
N ASN A 130 11.79 33.65 -1.08
CA ASN A 130 11.40 34.32 0.14
C ASN A 130 10.70 35.64 -0.21
N LEU A 131 9.37 35.60 -0.33
CA LEU A 131 8.54 36.78 -0.17
C LEU A 131 8.00 36.76 1.27
N PRO A 132 8.09 37.87 2.01
CA PRO A 132 7.57 37.96 3.37
C PRO A 132 6.05 37.90 3.37
N ASP A 133 5.52 37.17 4.35
CA ASP A 133 4.11 37.19 4.74
C ASP A 133 3.70 38.65 5.00
N VAL A 134 2.93 39.23 4.07
CA VAL A 134 2.30 40.54 4.26
C VAL A 134 1.26 40.37 5.36
N THR A 135 1.73 40.57 6.58
CA THR A 135 0.91 40.95 7.73
C THR A 135 0.27 42.29 7.41
N SER A 136 -0.93 42.23 6.83
CA SER A 136 -1.78 43.39 6.67
C SER A 136 -2.33 43.80 8.04
N THR A 137 -1.50 44.55 8.78
CA THR A 137 -1.90 45.36 9.94
C THR A 137 -2.68 46.58 9.45
N ALA A 138 -3.89 46.78 9.98
CA ALA A 138 -4.52 48.09 10.16
C ALA A 138 -5.62 48.02 11.25
N PRO A 139 -5.92 49.12 11.98
CA PRO A 139 -5.96 49.08 13.44
C PRO A 139 -7.31 49.43 14.12
N ALA A 140 -7.34 49.10 15.43
CA ALA A 140 -7.99 49.77 16.56
C ALA A 140 -9.53 49.81 16.69
N GLY A 141 -10.03 49.28 17.81
CA GLY A 141 -11.32 49.71 18.37
C GLY A 141 -11.93 48.82 19.47
N SER A 142 -11.56 49.08 20.73
CA SER A 142 -12.37 48.89 21.95
C SER A 142 -12.57 47.49 22.56
N ALA A 143 -11.99 47.29 23.75
CA ALA A 143 -12.45 46.38 24.80
C ALA A 143 -13.64 47.03 25.60
N PRO A 144 -14.29 46.40 26.62
CA PRO A 144 -13.93 45.18 27.36
C PRO A 144 -15.07 44.22 27.83
N ALA A 145 -14.63 43.13 28.47
CA ALA A 145 -15.25 42.36 29.58
C ALA A 145 -16.50 41.47 29.36
N ALA A 146 -16.37 40.16 29.62
CA ALA A 146 -16.91 39.50 30.83
C ALA A 146 -17.02 37.95 30.69
N ALA A 147 -16.50 37.27 31.70
CA ALA A 147 -16.74 35.92 32.23
C ALA A 147 -17.76 34.96 31.57
N ALA A 148 -17.35 33.70 31.38
CA ALA A 148 -17.89 32.51 32.07
C ALA A 148 -17.16 31.22 31.61
N ALA A 149 -16.71 30.40 32.57
CA ALA A 149 -16.23 29.02 32.40
C ALA A 149 -17.44 28.03 32.50
N PRO A 150 -17.25 26.71 32.75
CA PRO A 150 -16.56 25.64 32.01
C PRO A 150 -17.51 24.43 31.71
N ASP A 151 -17.16 23.51 30.81
CA ASP A 151 -17.74 22.14 30.77
C ASP A 151 -16.81 21.18 29.99
N SER A 152 -16.03 20.31 30.65
CA SER A 152 -16.33 18.91 31.06
C SER A 152 -16.12 17.87 29.95
N GLY A 153 -15.31 16.84 30.25
CA GLY A 153 -15.46 15.50 29.63
C GLY A 153 -14.26 14.96 28.83
N ALA A 154 -13.32 14.32 29.54
CA ALA A 154 -12.44 13.26 29.02
C ALA A 154 -13.28 11.98 28.69
N PRO A 155 -12.75 10.82 28.18
CA PRO A 155 -11.34 10.43 28.14
C PRO A 155 -10.85 9.51 26.97
N VAL A 156 -9.51 9.32 26.98
CA VAL A 156 -8.66 8.20 26.52
C VAL A 156 -9.12 7.22 25.42
N GLY A 157 -8.32 7.15 24.35
CA GLY A 157 -8.21 5.99 23.46
C GLY A 157 -6.74 5.57 23.36
N GLU A 158 -6.42 4.45 24.00
CA GLU A 158 -5.14 3.75 24.02
C GLU A 158 -4.66 3.40 22.60
N ALA A 159 -3.46 3.82 22.24
CA ALA A 159 -2.77 3.37 21.03
C ALA A 159 -1.91 2.16 21.38
N SER A 160 -2.37 0.96 21.01
CA SER A 160 -1.52 -0.24 21.03
C SER A 160 -0.52 -0.18 19.88
N VAL A 161 0.76 -0.06 20.26
CA VAL A 161 1.92 -0.33 19.41
C VAL A 161 2.00 -1.84 19.21
N ALA A 162 1.83 -2.29 17.96
CA ALA A 162 2.18 -3.64 17.54
C ALA A 162 3.52 -3.55 16.80
N GLU A 163 4.59 -3.99 17.45
CA GLU A 163 5.85 -4.33 16.79
C GLU A 163 5.63 -5.69 16.11
N GLU A 164 5.77 -5.73 14.78
CA GLU A 164 5.77 -6.97 14.00
C GLU A 164 7.16 -7.12 13.38
N GLU A 165 7.91 -8.07 13.93
CA GLU A 165 9.23 -8.48 13.47
C GLU A 165 9.14 -9.04 12.04
N GLY A 166 10.02 -8.55 11.17
CA GLY A 166 10.15 -9.04 9.80
C GLY A 166 10.98 -10.31 9.77
N GLU A 167 10.37 -11.41 9.31
CA GLU A 167 11.10 -12.58 8.80
C GLU A 167 11.23 -12.42 7.27
N GLU A 168 12.48 -12.28 6.83
CA GLU A 168 12.91 -12.39 5.45
C GLU A 168 12.88 -13.88 5.07
N GLU A 169 11.98 -14.28 4.17
CA GLU A 169 12.01 -15.62 3.58
C GLU A 169 12.41 -15.50 2.11
N GLU A 170 13.59 -16.05 1.83
CA GLU A 170 14.25 -16.12 0.53
C GLU A 170 13.35 -16.85 -0.47
N GLY A 171 13.10 -16.19 -1.61
CA GLY A 171 12.36 -16.79 -2.72
C GLY A 171 13.29 -17.66 -3.56
N GLU A 172 13.09 -18.96 -3.52
CA GLU A 172 13.54 -19.88 -4.58
C GLU A 172 12.67 -19.63 -5.83
N GLU A 173 13.32 -19.20 -6.90
CA GLU A 173 12.75 -19.05 -8.24
C GLU A 173 12.78 -20.42 -8.92
N GLU A 174 11.63 -21.09 -9.07
CA GLU A 174 11.50 -22.22 -10.00
C GLU A 174 11.05 -21.67 -11.36
N GLU A 175 11.98 -21.64 -12.31
CA GLU A 175 11.72 -21.48 -13.74
C GLU A 175 11.16 -22.81 -14.28
N GLU A 176 9.86 -22.84 -14.62
CA GLU A 176 9.29 -23.92 -15.45
C GLU A 176 9.53 -23.57 -16.92
N GLU A 177 10.49 -24.25 -17.55
CA GLU A 177 10.66 -24.30 -19.01
C GLU A 177 9.57 -25.20 -19.61
N GLU A 178 8.63 -24.61 -20.36
CA GLU A 178 7.70 -25.35 -21.23
C GLU A 178 8.38 -25.64 -22.57
N GLU A 179 8.87 -26.87 -22.77
CA GLU A 179 9.20 -27.39 -24.10
C GLU A 179 7.91 -27.87 -24.79
N GLU A 180 7.34 -27.03 -25.68
CA GLU A 180 6.41 -27.48 -26.72
C GLU A 180 7.21 -28.19 -27.84
N GLU A 181 7.31 -29.52 -27.77
CA GLU A 181 7.67 -30.35 -28.92
C GLU A 181 6.44 -30.50 -29.84
N ASP A 182 6.33 -29.61 -30.82
CA ASP A 182 5.58 -29.87 -32.06
C ASP A 182 6.35 -30.91 -32.89
N PHE A 183 5.75 -32.07 -33.14
CA PHE A 183 6.20 -32.99 -34.17
C PHE A 183 5.04 -33.29 -35.14
N GLU A 184 5.11 -32.69 -36.33
CA GLU A 184 4.37 -33.08 -37.55
C GLU A 184 4.97 -34.34 -38.19
#